data_AF-Q7TM07-F1
#
_entry.id   AF-Q7TM07-F1
#
_cell.length_a   1.000
_cell.length_b   1.000
_cell.length_c   1.000
_cell.angle_alpha   90.00
_cell.angle_beta   90.00
_cell.angle_gamma   90.00
#
_symmetry.space_group_name_H-M   'P 1'
#
loop_
_entity.id
_entity.type
_entity.pdbx_description
1 polymer ?
#
loop_
_entity_poly.entity_id
_entity_poly.type
_entity_poly.pdbx_seq_one_letter_code
_entity_poly.pdbx_strand_id
1 'polypeptide(L)'
;HNQLPAWLTSGAFSSAELATILEQHVTQEADHFRGHIYAWDIVNEPFNDDGTWRDSLWYRALGAGYVAQALRWARAADPSARFSLNDYN
;
A
#
# COMPACT_ATOMS: atom_id res chain seq x y z
N HIS A 1 -1.07 -0.15 7.70
CA HIS A 1 -1.05 0.88 8.78
C HIS A 1 -0.39 0.31 10.04
N ASN A 2 -0.65 -0.95 10.38
CA ASN A 2 0.05 -1.71 11.41
C ASN A 2 1.34 -2.37 10.88
N GLN A 3 2.17 -2.94 11.78
CA GLN A 3 3.39 -3.73 11.50
C GLN A 3 4.40 -3.06 10.54
N LEU A 4 4.43 -1.73 10.51
CA LEU A 4 5.43 -0.98 9.76
C LEU A 4 6.78 -1.01 10.49
N PRO A 5 7.91 -1.09 9.76
CA PRO A 5 9.22 -1.13 10.38
C PRO A 5 9.56 0.21 11.06
N ALA A 6 10.33 0.15 12.15
CA ALA A 6 10.63 1.32 12.99
C ALA A 6 11.34 2.45 12.22
N TRP A 7 12.22 2.11 11.27
CA TRP A 7 12.92 3.10 10.44
C TRP A 7 11.95 3.98 9.64
N LEU A 8 10.81 3.41 9.22
CA LEU A 8 9.80 4.10 8.43
C LEU A 8 8.94 4.99 9.32
N THR A 9 8.47 4.47 10.46
CA THR A 9 7.54 5.19 11.35
C THR A 9 8.22 6.26 12.20
N SER A 10 9.52 6.12 12.45
CA SER A 10 10.34 7.09 13.20
C SER A 10 11.16 8.01 12.29
N GLY A 11 11.18 7.76 10.99
CA GLY A 11 11.92 8.58 10.03
C GLY A 11 11.19 9.88 9.68
N ALA A 12 11.97 10.91 9.37
CA ALA A 12 11.45 12.18 8.86
C ALA A 12 11.51 12.17 7.33
N PHE A 13 10.38 11.87 6.69
CA PHE A 13 10.25 11.80 5.24
C PHE A 13 9.23 12.83 4.74
N SER A 14 9.54 13.44 3.61
CA SER A 14 8.58 14.22 2.82
C SER A 14 7.54 13.30 2.18
N SER A 15 6.40 13.87 1.75
CA SER A 15 5.39 13.13 1.00
C SER A 15 5.96 12.50 -0.28
N ALA A 16 6.92 13.16 -0.94
CA ALA A 16 7.58 12.63 -2.13
C ALA A 16 8.43 11.39 -1.81
N GLU A 17 9.22 11.43 -0.74
CA GLU A 17 10.01 10.27 -0.30
C GLU A 17 9.12 9.11 0.13
N LEU A 18 8.02 9.37 0.84
CA LEU A 18 7.05 8.33 1.21
C LEU A 18 6.35 7.72 -0.01
N ALA A 19 6.07 8.51 -1.04
CA ALA A 19 5.52 7.99 -2.30
C ALA A 19 6.53 7.04 -2.97
N THR A 20 7.80 7.44 -3.06
CA THR A 20 8.87 6.60 -3.63
C THR A 20 9.09 5.32 -2.81
N ILE A 21 9.10 5.42 -1.47
CA ILE A 21 9.24 4.25 -0.60
C ILE A 21 8.09 3.26 -0.83
N LEU A 22 6.86 3.74 -0.88
CA LEU A 22 5.68 2.90 -1.10
C LEU A 22 5.70 2.25 -2.49
N GLU A 23 6.01 3.03 -3.53
CA GLU A 23 6.15 2.53 -4.91
C GLU A 23 7.19 1.43 -5.00
N GLN A 24 8.37 1.65 -4.41
CA GLN A 24 9.46 0.68 -4.41
C GLN A 24 9.06 -0.61 -3.67
N HIS A 25 8.47 -0.50 -2.48
CA HIS A 25 8.04 -1.66 -1.71
C HIS A 25 7.02 -2.51 -2.47
N VAL A 26 5.94 -1.89 -2.96
CA VAL A 26 4.89 -2.57 -3.72
C VAL A 26 5.45 -3.23 -4.99
N THR A 27 6.28 -2.51 -5.74
CA THR A 27 6.85 -3.01 -6.99
C THR A 27 7.80 -4.17 -6.73
N GLN A 28 8.69 -4.06 -5.74
CA GLN A 28 9.67 -5.09 -5.43
C GLN A 28 9.02 -6.38 -4.93
N GLU A 29 8.01 -6.31 -4.07
CA GLU A 29 7.32 -7.51 -3.57
C GLU A 29 6.51 -8.20 -4.68
N ALA A 30 5.74 -7.41 -5.45
CA ALA A 30 4.93 -7.95 -6.54
C ALA A 30 5.81 -8.55 -7.65
N ASP A 31 6.95 -7.93 -7.97
CA ASP A 31 7.89 -8.47 -8.95
C ASP A 31 8.61 -9.73 -8.44
N HIS A 32 9.02 -9.74 -7.17
CA HIS A 32 9.73 -10.87 -6.57
C HIS A 32 8.89 -12.15 -6.60
N PHE A 33 7.59 -12.06 -6.32
CA PHE A 33 6.68 -13.21 -6.32
C PHE A 33 5.80 -13.30 -7.58
N ARG A 34 6.17 -12.59 -8.66
CA ARG A 34 5.39 -12.53 -9.91
C ARG A 34 5.00 -13.92 -10.39
N GLY A 35 3.71 -14.14 -10.63
CA GLY A 35 3.16 -15.41 -11.14
C GLY A 35 3.08 -16.55 -10.10
N HIS A 36 3.50 -16.32 -8.86
CA HIS A 36 3.40 -17.29 -7.77
C HIS A 36 2.23 -17.02 -6.82
N ILE A 37 1.61 -15.84 -6.91
CA ILE A 37 0.55 -15.40 -6.00
C ILE A 37 -0.77 -15.33 -6.75
N TYR A 38 -1.78 -16.05 -6.24
CA TYR A 38 -3.12 -16.05 -6.80
C TYR A 38 -3.84 -14.70 -6.61
N ALA A 39 -3.73 -14.13 -5.40
CA ALA A 39 -4.35 -12.87 -5.03
C ALA A 39 -3.51 -12.13 -4.00
N TRP A 40 -3.49 -10.80 -4.11
CA TRP A 40 -2.79 -9.89 -3.21
C TRP A 40 -3.74 -8.90 -2.59
N ASP A 41 -3.66 -8.76 -1.27
CA ASP A 41 -4.25 -7.65 -0.53
C ASP A 41 -3.28 -6.47 -0.58
N ILE A 42 -3.47 -5.58 -1.57
CA ILE A 42 -2.53 -4.49 -1.84
C ILE A 42 -2.62 -3.38 -0.80
N VAL A 43 -3.82 -3.15 -0.26
CA VAL A 43 -4.05 -2.24 0.87
C VAL A 43 -4.98 -2.93 1.85
N ASN A 44 -4.58 -2.95 3.11
CA ASN A 44 -5.33 -3.57 4.20
C ASN A 44 -5.85 -2.50 5.18
N GLU A 45 -7.15 -2.57 5.44
CA GLU A 45 -7.90 -1.81 6.45
C GLU A 45 -7.75 -0.28 6.33
N PRO A 46 -8.01 0.31 5.15
CA PRO A 46 -7.91 1.75 4.95
C PRO A 46 -9.04 2.55 5.62
N PHE A 47 -10.13 1.92 6.05
CA PHE A 47 -11.30 2.60 6.61
C PHE A 47 -11.45 2.37 8.13
N ASN A 48 -12.11 3.33 8.79
CA ASN A 48 -12.66 3.17 10.14
C ASN A 48 -14.08 2.57 10.04
N ASP A 49 -14.65 2.17 11.19
CA ASP A 49 -16.00 1.57 11.24
C ASP A 49 -17.12 2.48 10.72
N ASP A 50 -16.92 3.80 10.69
CA ASP A 50 -17.86 4.79 10.14
C ASP A 50 -17.66 5.06 8.63
N GLY A 51 -16.76 4.31 7.98
CA GLY A 51 -16.43 4.46 6.56
C GLY A 51 -15.50 5.64 6.25
N THR A 52 -15.07 6.41 7.24
CA THR A 52 -14.04 7.44 7.04
C THR A 52 -12.66 6.82 6.87
N TRP A 53 -11.71 7.59 6.31
CA TRP A 53 -10.34 7.13 6.15
C TRP A 53 -9.65 6.96 7.50
N ARG A 54 -8.97 5.82 7.66
CA ARG A 54 -8.10 5.57 8.80
C ARG A 54 -6.89 6.48 8.76
N ASP A 55 -6.64 7.17 9.88
CA ASP A 55 -5.41 7.96 10.04
C ASP A 55 -4.19 7.03 10.03
N SER A 56 -3.34 7.19 9.02
CA SER A 56 -2.16 6.37 8.80
C SER A 56 -1.03 7.20 8.22
N LEU A 57 0.21 6.71 8.30
CA LEU A 57 1.37 7.35 7.66
C LEU A 57 1.10 7.65 6.19
N TRP A 58 0.57 6.67 5.46
CA TRP A 58 0.28 6.77 4.04
C TRP A 58 -0.84 7.76 3.74
N TYR A 59 -1.95 7.70 4.50
CA TYR A 59 -3.06 8.62 4.29
C TYR A 59 -2.67 10.08 4.60
N ARG A 60 -1.94 10.33 5.69
CA ARG A 60 -1.46 11.69 6.03
C ARG A 60 -0.51 12.24 4.96
N ALA A 61 0.37 11.40 4.42
CA ALA A 61 1.39 11.85 3.48
C ALA A 61 0.85 12.00 2.04
N LEU A 62 -0.02 11.09 1.60
CA LEU A 62 -0.38 10.90 0.20
C LEU A 62 -1.88 11.10 -0.08
N GLY A 63 -2.70 11.25 0.97
CA GLY A 63 -4.16 11.28 0.87
C GLY A 63 -4.75 9.96 0.35
N ALA A 64 -6.07 9.93 0.13
CA ALA A 64 -6.81 8.76 -0.36
C ALA A 64 -6.25 8.16 -1.67
N GLY A 65 -5.57 8.97 -2.50
CA GLY A 65 -5.03 8.55 -3.79
C GLY A 65 -3.95 7.48 -3.72
N TYR A 66 -3.38 7.20 -2.55
CA TYR A 66 -2.35 6.17 -2.38
C TYR A 66 -2.87 4.76 -2.73
N VAL A 67 -4.15 4.47 -2.47
CA VAL A 67 -4.76 3.15 -2.77
C VAL A 67 -4.73 2.87 -4.27
N ALA A 68 -5.18 3.84 -5.07
CA ALA A 68 -5.20 3.71 -6.52
C ALA A 68 -3.78 3.64 -7.10
N GLN A 69 -2.82 4.34 -6.50
CA GLN A 69 -1.41 4.27 -6.92
C GLN A 69 -0.79 2.91 -6.62
N ALA A 70 -0.96 2.40 -5.40
CA ALA A 70 -0.48 1.07 -5.01
C ALA A 70 -1.03 -0.03 -5.93
N LEU A 71 -2.33 0.00 -6.24
CA LEU A 71 -2.94 -0.93 -7.18
C LEU A 71 -2.35 -0.84 -8.60
N ARG A 72 -2.05 0.38 -9.09
CA ARG A 72 -1.42 0.57 -10.41
C ARG A 72 0.00 0.03 -10.45
N TRP A 73 0.80 0.30 -9.42
CA TRP A 73 2.16 -0.22 -9.31
C TRP A 73 2.17 -1.75 -9.23
N ALA A 74 1.32 -2.32 -8.38
CA ALA A 74 1.16 -3.77 -8.28
C ALA A 74 0.72 -4.41 -9.61
N ARG A 75 -0.23 -3.81 -10.33
CA ARG A 75 -0.67 -4.30 -11.65
C ARG A 75 0.42 -4.23 -12.71
N ALA A 76 1.25 -3.19 -12.69
CA ALA A 76 2.39 -3.09 -13.59
C ALA A 76 3.45 -4.17 -13.28
N ALA A 77 3.66 -4.47 -12.00
CA ALA A 77 4.60 -5.49 -11.52
C ALA A 77 4.07 -6.93 -11.70
N ASP A 78 2.79 -7.23 -11.52
CA ASP A 78 2.22 -8.54 -11.85
C ASP A 78 0.85 -8.39 -12.54
N PRO A 79 0.83 -8.35 -13.87
CA PRO A 79 -0.43 -8.23 -14.60
C PRO A 79 -1.37 -9.43 -14.45
N SER A 80 -0.87 -10.59 -13.98
CA SER A 80 -1.64 -11.82 -13.91
C SER A 80 -2.37 -12.02 -12.57
N ALA A 81 -1.88 -11.38 -11.51
CA ALA A 81 -2.46 -11.51 -10.18
C ALA A 81 -3.82 -10.80 -10.04
N ARG A 82 -4.61 -11.27 -9.06
CA ARG A 82 -5.81 -10.57 -8.58
C ARG A 82 -5.41 -9.62 -7.46
N PHE A 83 -6.02 -8.43 -7.44
CA PHE A 83 -5.73 -7.41 -6.44
C PHE A 83 -6.98 -7.04 -5.68
N SER A 84 -6.86 -7.01 -4.35
CA SER A 84 -7.92 -6.66 -3.42
C SER A 84 -7.52 -5.48 -2.55
N LEU A 85 -8.54 -4.73 -2.16
CA LEU A 85 -8.58 -3.94 -0.95
C LEU A 85 -9.23 -4.84 0.10
N ASN A 86 -8.54 -5.15 1.18
CA ASN A 86 -9.09 -5.98 2.25
C ASN A 86 -9.46 -5.11 3.45
N ASP A 87 -10.64 -5.33 4.02
CA ASP A 87 -11.15 -4.62 5.19
C ASP A 87 -12.04 -5.54 6.03
N TYR A 88 -12.35 -5.14 7.26
CA TYR A 88 -13.23 -5.88 8.18
C TYR A 88 -14.45 -5.03 8.58
N ASN A 89 -15.47 -5.71 9.11
CA ASN A 89 -16.83 -5.23 9.47
C ASN A 89 -17.84 -5.10 8.33
#